data_AF-A0A9J6CDY9-F1
#
_entry.id   AF-A0A9J6CDY9-F1
#
_cell.length_a   1.000
_cell.length_b   1.000
_cell.length_c   1.000
_cell.angle_alpha   90.00
_cell.angle_beta   90.00
_cell.angle_gamma   90.00
#
_symmetry.space_group_name_H-M   'P 1'
#
loop_
_entity.id
_entity.type
_entity.pdbx_description
1 polymer ?
#
loop_
_entity_poly.entity_id
_entity_poly.type
_entity_poly.pdbx_seq_one_letter_code
_entity_poly.pdbx_strand_id
1 'polypeptide(L)'
;MGLIELELNRGIKISDLLSSGSTFSFDTGDINGYQEEEEEDNDFTFHPDAENFKITFNKPFNELRTLMSQESEYIWKKIYKEVSADTPKVDFNRHRVTYHRNFYMENEDYPFDSTYLNQKPGVICFDTEQYLPGLIDALSTMRKGEKAYFIISYKKMFKKEGCPPRILPESDILCDLYVMNLEEVGDEEAVQQLKEEKYSVKTFEEAKTLVEEGRLRAKDMVKQENYKKAITIYKQMLQVLSFCKTSSKDEEKEITIMNIQILTNLVTCYNIQEKPKEALMHIESIEKICDISENPKILFAKAKALRLNGDFKQAQDVIKTAYALRPTNKDILIELEKLAKAIGYYCNDKNDNKLKIGIKKRIENCQQKSRKGDLLHVSYTGTLTDGTVFDSSVGRKPLSFSLGSGQVITGWERGLLGMCVGEIRKLQIPPELGYGNQAMGKIPKNSVLIFEVELVKIEKKNEDEL
;
A
#
# COMPACT_ATOMS: atom_id res chain seq x y z
N MET A 1 38.22 47.87 -11.04
CA MET A 1 38.94 46.60 -10.80
C MET A 1 38.29 45.57 -11.71
N GLY A 2 39.00 45.07 -12.71
CA GLY A 2 38.43 44.23 -13.77
C GLY A 2 38.07 42.84 -13.26
N LEU A 3 36.90 42.35 -13.66
CA LEU A 3 36.50 40.95 -13.48
C LEU A 3 37.36 40.10 -14.42
N ILE A 4 38.13 39.18 -13.84
CA ILE A 4 38.88 38.17 -14.59
C ILE A 4 37.95 36.98 -14.77
N GLU A 5 37.52 36.71 -16.00
CA GLU A 5 36.90 35.43 -16.34
C GLU A 5 38.00 34.36 -16.42
N LEU A 6 37.89 33.37 -15.54
CA LEU A 6 38.75 32.17 -15.55
C LEU A 6 37.97 31.02 -16.18
N GLU A 7 38.40 30.56 -17.36
CA GLU A 7 37.91 29.32 -17.95
C GLU A 7 38.41 28.12 -17.13
N LEU A 8 37.47 27.34 -16.59
CA LEU A 8 37.74 26.17 -15.77
C LEU A 8 37.86 24.91 -16.64
N ASN A 9 39.10 24.50 -16.92
CA ASN A 9 39.39 23.30 -17.72
C ASN A 9 39.20 21.96 -16.98
N ARG A 10 38.83 21.97 -15.69
CA ARG A 10 38.39 20.78 -14.91
C ARG A 10 37.43 21.21 -13.80
N GLY A 11 36.50 20.32 -13.43
CA GLY A 11 35.51 20.57 -12.38
C GLY A 11 36.14 20.75 -10.99
N ILE A 12 35.79 21.84 -10.31
CA ILE A 12 36.27 22.16 -8.96
C ILE A 12 35.47 21.36 -7.92
N LYS A 13 36.16 20.80 -6.93
CA LYS A 13 35.51 20.21 -5.75
C LYS A 13 35.30 21.27 -4.68
N ILE A 14 34.16 21.24 -4.01
CA ILE A 14 33.80 22.14 -2.89
C ILE A 14 34.85 22.14 -1.76
N SER A 15 35.58 21.04 -1.57
CA SER A 15 36.70 20.95 -0.63
C SER A 15 37.84 21.95 -0.93
N ASP A 16 38.06 22.23 -2.21
CA ASP A 16 39.16 23.07 -2.69
C ASP A 16 38.82 24.57 -2.53
N LEU A 17 37.52 24.90 -2.54
CA LEU A 17 36.99 26.23 -2.25
C LEU A 17 37.00 26.56 -0.75
N LEU A 18 36.78 25.57 0.11
CA LEU A 18 36.75 25.77 1.57
C LEU A 18 38.16 25.89 2.19
N SER A 19 39.18 25.29 1.56
CA SER A 19 40.57 25.33 2.04
C SER A 19 41.33 26.60 1.64
N SER A 20 40.82 27.38 0.70
CA SER A 20 41.46 28.61 0.18
C SER A 20 41.08 29.90 0.93
N GLY A 21 40.27 29.81 1.99
CA GLY A 21 39.86 30.99 2.77
C GLY A 21 38.86 31.90 2.04
N SER A 22 38.20 31.39 1.01
CA SER A 22 37.20 32.12 0.23
C SER A 22 35.96 32.40 1.09
N THR A 23 35.54 33.66 1.19
CA THR A 23 34.33 34.09 1.89
C THR A 23 33.17 34.21 0.92
N PHE A 24 32.03 33.59 1.26
CA PHE A 24 30.81 33.62 0.46
C PHE A 24 29.79 34.55 1.12
N SER A 25 29.35 35.57 0.41
CA SER A 25 28.20 36.40 0.81
C SER A 25 26.95 35.91 0.08
N PHE A 26 25.93 35.50 0.85
CA PHE A 26 24.60 35.22 0.31
C PHE A 26 23.82 36.53 0.23
N ASP A 27 23.33 36.85 -0.97
CA ASP A 27 22.35 37.91 -1.15
C ASP A 27 21.00 37.39 -0.63
N THR A 28 20.50 38.03 0.43
CA THR A 28 19.21 37.69 1.08
C THR A 28 18.14 38.71 0.71
N GLY A 29 18.09 39.05 -0.58
CA GLY A 29 17.00 39.84 -1.15
C GLY A 29 15.68 39.06 -1.10
N ASP A 30 14.71 39.63 -0.38
CA ASP A 30 13.31 39.23 -0.20
C ASP A 30 12.99 38.10 0.80
N ILE A 31 13.62 38.17 1.97
CA ILE A 31 13.04 37.65 3.22
C ILE A 31 12.68 38.86 4.09
N ASN A 32 11.52 39.48 3.85
CA ASN A 32 10.80 40.31 4.83
C ASN A 32 9.41 40.66 4.30
N GLY A 33 8.46 39.77 4.60
CA GLY A 33 7.03 39.97 4.47
C GLY A 33 6.27 39.13 5.49
N TYR A 34 6.84 38.99 6.70
CA TYR A 34 6.10 38.47 7.85
C TYR A 34 5.30 39.63 8.44
N GLN A 35 4.05 39.75 8.00
CA GLN A 35 3.01 40.35 8.84
C GLN A 35 2.52 39.25 9.79
N GLU A 36 2.62 39.52 11.09
CA GLU A 36 1.82 38.84 12.11
C GLU A 36 0.35 39.13 11.79
N GLU A 37 -0.36 38.15 11.24
CA GLU A 37 -1.83 38.13 11.30
C GLU A 37 -2.23 37.27 12.49
N GLU A 38 -3.10 37.87 13.29
CA GLU A 38 -3.60 37.42 14.58
C GLU A 38 -4.22 36.02 14.48
N GLU A 39 -4.01 35.21 15.53
CA GLU A 39 -4.78 33.99 15.75
C GLU A 39 -6.26 34.38 15.96
N GLU A 40 -7.01 34.46 14.87
CA GLU A 40 -8.45 34.24 14.94
C GLU A 40 -8.69 32.75 15.19
N ASP A 41 -9.31 32.45 16.33
CA ASP A 41 -10.01 31.20 16.62
C ASP A 41 -10.97 30.87 15.47
N ASN A 42 -10.45 30.25 14.42
CA ASN A 42 -11.25 29.71 13.34
C ASN A 42 -11.75 28.33 13.78
N ASP A 43 -12.94 28.37 14.38
CA ASP A 43 -13.92 27.30 14.33
C ASP A 43 -13.76 26.50 13.03
N PHE A 44 -13.60 25.18 13.15
CA PHE A 44 -13.23 24.28 12.06
C PHE A 44 -14.43 24.06 11.12
N THR A 45 -14.97 25.13 10.53
CA THR A 45 -15.96 25.05 9.47
C THR A 45 -15.25 24.73 8.16
N PHE A 46 -15.32 23.46 7.76
CA PHE A 46 -14.88 22.98 6.46
C PHE A 46 -15.75 23.62 5.36
N HIS A 47 -15.21 24.63 4.67
CA HIS A 47 -15.76 25.11 3.41
C HIS A 47 -14.66 25.34 2.38
N PRO A 48 -14.82 24.78 1.17
CA PRO A 48 -14.35 25.47 -0.02
C PRO A 48 -15.49 25.66 -1.01
N ASP A 49 -15.94 26.91 -1.10
CA ASP A 49 -16.58 27.64 -2.19
C ASP A 49 -17.05 26.86 -3.44
N ALA A 50 -18.37 26.81 -3.60
CA ALA A 50 -19.08 26.72 -4.88
C ALA A 50 -20.52 27.22 -4.69
N GLU A 51 -20.76 28.52 -4.92
CA GLU A 51 -22.12 29.09 -4.88
C GLU A 51 -23.10 28.47 -5.90
N ASN A 52 -22.64 27.63 -6.83
CA ASN A 52 -23.47 27.13 -7.94
C ASN A 52 -23.63 25.60 -8.06
N PHE A 53 -23.13 24.79 -7.13
CA PHE A 53 -23.49 23.36 -7.09
C PHE A 53 -23.38 22.77 -5.68
N LYS A 54 -24.20 23.26 -4.74
CA LYS A 54 -24.49 22.49 -3.52
C LYS A 54 -25.25 21.23 -3.95
N ILE A 55 -24.56 20.11 -4.13
CA ILE A 55 -25.21 18.82 -3.95
C ILE A 55 -25.62 18.81 -2.48
N THR A 56 -26.89 19.08 -2.21
CA THR A 56 -27.48 18.66 -0.94
C THR A 56 -27.39 17.14 -0.98
N PHE A 57 -26.50 16.54 -0.20
CA PHE A 57 -26.26 15.08 -0.11
C PHE A 57 -27.48 14.27 0.37
N ASN A 58 -28.69 14.85 0.26
CA ASN A 58 -29.98 14.30 0.64
C ASN A 58 -30.73 13.69 -0.55
N LYS A 59 -30.11 13.61 -1.73
CA LYS A 59 -30.71 13.00 -2.92
C LYS A 59 -30.08 11.63 -3.20
N PRO A 60 -30.90 10.63 -3.61
CA PRO A 60 -30.37 9.34 -4.01
C PRO A 60 -29.50 9.47 -5.27
N PHE A 61 -28.53 8.59 -5.42
CA PHE A 61 -27.59 8.55 -6.54
C PHE A 61 -28.30 8.39 -7.89
N ASN A 62 -29.45 7.71 -7.93
CA ASN A 62 -30.27 7.63 -9.14
C ASN A 62 -30.68 9.00 -9.66
N GLU A 63 -31.06 9.93 -8.78
CA GLU A 63 -31.40 11.31 -9.16
C GLU A 63 -30.14 12.08 -9.55
N LEU A 64 -29.06 11.94 -8.79
CA LEU A 64 -27.81 12.65 -9.09
C LEU A 64 -27.25 12.25 -10.45
N ARG A 65 -27.30 10.96 -10.83
CA ARG A 65 -26.87 10.48 -12.16
C ARG A 65 -27.57 11.18 -13.31
N THR A 66 -28.82 11.65 -13.14
CA THR A 66 -29.53 12.41 -14.19
C THR A 66 -28.92 13.79 -14.46
N LEU A 67 -28.15 14.32 -13.51
CA LEU A 67 -27.46 15.61 -13.60
C LEU A 67 -26.01 15.48 -14.08
N MET A 68 -25.55 14.25 -14.33
CA MET A 68 -24.17 13.91 -14.67
C MET A 68 -24.08 13.34 -16.09
N SER A 69 -22.92 13.48 -16.71
CA SER A 69 -22.59 12.84 -17.98
C SER A 69 -22.15 11.41 -17.72
N GLN A 70 -22.65 10.44 -18.50
CA GLN A 70 -22.20 9.06 -18.39
C GLN A 70 -20.90 8.87 -19.19
N GLU A 71 -19.78 8.63 -18.50
CA GLU A 71 -18.46 8.42 -19.11
C GLU A 71 -18.24 6.96 -19.53
N SER A 72 -18.86 6.01 -18.81
CA SER A 72 -18.85 4.58 -19.13
C SER A 72 -20.08 3.89 -18.56
N GLU A 73 -20.23 2.58 -18.81
CA GLU A 73 -21.31 1.76 -18.24
C GLU A 73 -21.44 1.90 -16.71
N TYR A 74 -20.33 2.17 -16.01
CA TYR A 74 -20.26 2.16 -14.54
C TYR A 74 -19.82 3.48 -13.90
N ILE A 75 -19.66 4.55 -14.69
CA ILE A 75 -19.10 5.83 -14.21
C ILE A 75 -19.90 7.01 -14.77
N TRP A 76 -20.37 7.86 -13.87
CA TRP A 76 -21.00 9.14 -14.17
C TRP A 76 -20.13 10.26 -13.65
N LYS A 77 -19.97 11.34 -14.41
CA LYS A 77 -19.08 12.47 -14.10
C LYS A 77 -19.82 13.80 -14.21
N LYS A 78 -19.51 14.71 -13.29
CA LYS A 78 -19.91 16.12 -13.37
C LYS A 78 -18.74 17.00 -12.98
N ILE A 79 -18.23 17.74 -13.94
CA ILE A 79 -17.19 18.73 -13.71
C ILE A 79 -17.84 19.96 -13.08
N TYR A 80 -17.24 20.48 -12.01
CA TYR A 80 -17.68 21.72 -11.35
C TYR A 80 -16.59 22.79 -11.30
N LYS A 81 -15.34 22.42 -11.60
CA LYS A 81 -14.28 23.36 -11.94
C LYS A 81 -13.60 22.90 -13.22
N GLU A 82 -13.97 23.55 -14.32
CA GLU A 82 -13.35 23.35 -15.62
C GLU A 82 -11.94 23.97 -15.68
N VAL A 83 -11.12 23.43 -16.56
CA VAL A 83 -9.77 23.93 -16.87
C VAL A 83 -9.62 24.03 -18.39
N SER A 84 -8.67 24.84 -18.86
CA SER A 84 -8.42 25.00 -20.31
C SER A 84 -8.18 23.65 -20.98
N ALA A 85 -8.67 23.49 -22.21
CA ALA A 85 -8.49 22.28 -23.02
C ALA A 85 -7.01 21.94 -23.27
N ASP A 86 -6.13 22.95 -23.26
CA ASP A 86 -4.68 22.82 -23.41
C ASP A 86 -3.99 22.22 -22.18
N THR A 87 -4.71 22.12 -21.06
CA THR A 87 -4.15 21.59 -19.81
C THR A 87 -3.91 20.08 -19.95
N PRO A 88 -2.73 19.57 -19.53
CA PRO A 88 -2.41 18.15 -19.64
C PRO A 88 -3.47 17.26 -19.00
N LYS A 89 -3.89 16.24 -19.76
CA LYS A 89 -4.78 15.18 -19.29
C LYS A 89 -3.96 14.15 -18.51
N VAL A 90 -4.58 13.55 -17.50
CA VAL A 90 -3.98 12.48 -16.72
C VAL A 90 -3.63 11.30 -17.64
N ASP A 91 -2.36 10.90 -17.62
CA ASP A 91 -1.87 9.68 -18.27
C ASP A 91 -0.93 8.95 -17.30
N PHE A 92 -1.36 7.80 -16.79
CA PHE A 92 -0.63 7.02 -15.78
C PHE A 92 0.63 6.33 -16.32
N ASN A 93 0.83 6.29 -17.64
CA ASN A 93 2.07 5.78 -18.24
C ASN A 93 3.18 6.83 -18.27
N ARG A 94 2.84 8.11 -18.12
CA ARG A 94 3.79 9.23 -18.26
C ARG A 94 3.85 10.11 -17.01
N HIS A 95 2.77 10.17 -16.25
CA HIS A 95 2.63 11.09 -15.13
C HIS A 95 2.61 10.38 -13.78
N ARG A 96 3.32 10.99 -12.83
CA ARG A 96 3.00 10.88 -11.41
C ARG A 96 1.84 11.82 -11.11
N VAL A 97 0.73 11.25 -10.66
CA VAL A 97 -0.53 11.98 -10.43
C VAL A 97 -0.71 12.25 -8.94
N THR A 98 -0.81 13.53 -8.57
CA THR A 98 -1.11 13.95 -7.19
C THR A 98 -2.51 14.53 -7.12
N TYR A 99 -3.35 14.01 -6.23
CA TYR A 99 -4.78 14.35 -6.18
C TYR A 99 -5.34 14.37 -4.76
N HIS A 100 -6.43 15.11 -4.58
CA HIS A 100 -7.31 14.99 -3.42
C HIS A 100 -8.58 14.20 -3.76
N ARG A 101 -9.10 13.50 -2.75
CA ARG A 101 -10.36 12.76 -2.85
C ARG A 101 -11.17 12.87 -1.56
N ASN A 102 -12.49 12.88 -1.73
CA ASN A 102 -13.47 12.55 -0.69
C ASN A 102 -14.44 11.52 -1.26
N PHE A 103 -14.68 10.43 -0.54
CA PHE A 103 -15.64 9.39 -0.91
C PHE A 103 -16.80 9.37 0.07
N TYR A 104 -18.01 9.37 -0.47
CA TYR A 104 -19.27 9.43 0.27
C TYR A 104 -20.12 8.21 -0.05
N MET A 105 -20.84 7.73 0.96
CA MET A 105 -21.93 6.78 0.78
C MET A 105 -23.20 7.53 0.37
N GLU A 106 -24.16 6.80 -0.18
CA GLU A 106 -25.47 7.37 -0.51
C GLU A 106 -26.19 7.84 0.77
N ASN A 107 -26.74 9.05 0.72
CA ASN A 107 -27.40 9.72 1.86
C ASN A 107 -26.49 10.04 3.06
N GLU A 108 -25.17 9.98 2.90
CA GLU A 108 -24.22 10.41 3.93
C GLU A 108 -23.59 11.76 3.58
N ASP A 109 -23.59 12.67 4.56
CA ASP A 109 -23.04 14.02 4.47
C ASP A 109 -21.55 14.10 4.85
N TYR A 110 -20.99 12.97 5.32
CA TYR A 110 -19.61 12.89 5.80
C TYR A 110 -18.81 11.87 4.97
N PRO A 111 -17.59 12.19 4.51
CA PRO A 111 -16.84 11.27 3.69
C PRO A 111 -16.26 10.13 4.54
N PHE A 112 -16.46 8.89 4.11
CA PHE A 112 -15.84 7.75 4.79
C PHE A 112 -14.34 7.69 4.51
N ASP A 113 -13.86 8.15 3.34
CA ASP A 113 -12.44 8.26 2.97
C ASP A 113 -12.15 9.68 2.46
N SER A 114 -11.13 10.35 3.03
CA SER A 114 -10.77 11.72 2.64
C SER A 114 -9.27 11.93 2.75
N THR A 115 -8.65 12.51 1.72
CA THR A 115 -7.24 12.95 1.80
C THR A 115 -7.08 14.27 2.53
N TYR A 116 -8.13 15.09 2.62
CA TYR A 116 -8.13 16.32 3.40
C TYR A 116 -8.10 16.03 4.89
N LEU A 117 -8.98 15.14 5.37
CA LEU A 117 -9.00 14.72 6.78
C LEU A 117 -7.70 14.02 7.21
N ASN A 118 -7.06 13.30 6.28
CA ASN A 118 -5.77 12.64 6.52
C ASN A 118 -4.56 13.57 6.34
N GLN A 119 -4.77 14.84 5.96
CA GLN A 119 -3.73 15.84 5.67
C GLN A 119 -2.63 15.35 4.71
N LYS A 120 -2.96 14.41 3.82
CA LYS A 120 -2.00 13.79 2.91
C LYS A 120 -2.66 13.52 1.56
N PRO A 121 -2.18 14.14 0.47
CA PRO A 121 -2.74 13.90 -0.86
C PRO A 121 -2.42 12.48 -1.34
N GLY A 122 -3.28 11.96 -2.21
CA GLY A 122 -3.05 10.72 -2.92
C GLY A 122 -1.99 10.90 -4.00
N VAL A 123 -1.11 9.91 -4.16
CA VAL A 123 -0.10 9.85 -5.23
C VAL A 123 -0.18 8.50 -5.92
N ILE A 124 -0.27 8.50 -7.26
CA ILE A 124 -0.29 7.30 -8.11
C ILE A 124 0.85 7.38 -9.13
N CYS A 125 1.58 6.27 -9.29
CA CYS A 125 2.72 6.12 -10.20
C CYS A 125 2.77 4.69 -10.78
N PHE A 126 2.89 4.53 -12.11
CA PHE A 126 3.33 3.35 -12.91
C PHE A 126 2.78 1.94 -12.62
N ASP A 127 1.99 1.76 -11.56
CA ASP A 127 1.38 0.51 -11.14
C ASP A 127 -0.02 0.80 -10.62
N THR A 128 -0.98 0.82 -11.56
CA THR A 128 -2.39 1.11 -11.30
C THR A 128 -3.16 -0.10 -10.77
N GLU A 129 -2.61 -1.32 -10.85
CA GLU A 129 -3.32 -2.57 -10.53
C GLU A 129 -3.67 -2.70 -9.04
N GLN A 130 -2.87 -2.07 -8.17
CA GLN A 130 -3.10 -2.03 -6.72
C GLN A 130 -4.21 -1.04 -6.30
N TYR A 131 -4.70 -0.20 -7.21
CA TYR A 131 -5.71 0.81 -6.91
C TYR A 131 -7.10 0.37 -7.35
N LEU A 132 -8.13 1.05 -6.84
CA LEU A 132 -9.51 0.79 -7.25
C LEU A 132 -9.68 1.10 -8.74
N PRO A 133 -10.09 0.13 -9.57
CA PRO A 133 -10.19 0.33 -11.02
C PRO A 133 -11.05 1.53 -11.42
N GLY A 134 -12.19 1.73 -10.73
CA GLY A 134 -13.07 2.87 -10.97
C GLY A 134 -12.44 4.22 -10.65
N LEU A 135 -11.55 4.28 -9.63
CA LEU A 135 -10.81 5.50 -9.31
C LEU A 135 -9.78 5.84 -10.39
N ILE A 136 -9.08 4.83 -10.91
CA ILE A 136 -8.14 4.99 -12.02
C ILE A 136 -8.87 5.43 -13.28
N ASP A 137 -9.98 4.77 -13.62
CA ASP A 137 -10.83 5.12 -14.76
C ASP A 137 -11.32 6.57 -14.62
N ALA A 138 -11.84 6.97 -13.45
CA ALA A 138 -12.30 8.34 -13.19
C ALA A 138 -11.18 9.38 -13.34
N LEU A 139 -10.04 9.18 -12.67
CA LEU A 139 -8.88 10.09 -12.74
C LEU A 139 -8.32 10.19 -14.17
N SER A 140 -8.32 9.10 -14.94
CA SER A 140 -7.86 9.11 -16.34
C SER A 140 -8.69 10.05 -17.24
N THR A 141 -9.92 10.38 -16.84
CA THR A 141 -10.76 11.35 -17.57
C THR A 141 -10.46 12.81 -17.22
N MET A 142 -9.65 13.08 -16.20
CA MET A 142 -9.43 14.41 -15.63
C MET A 142 -8.16 15.09 -16.17
N ARG A 143 -8.09 16.41 -16.01
CA ARG A 143 -6.92 17.25 -16.31
C ARG A 143 -6.35 17.89 -15.04
N LYS A 144 -5.09 18.35 -15.10
CA LYS A 144 -4.47 19.08 -13.99
C LYS A 144 -5.33 20.31 -13.61
N GLY A 145 -5.63 20.48 -12.32
CA GLY A 145 -6.44 21.57 -11.80
C GLY A 145 -7.96 21.34 -11.83
N GLU A 146 -8.43 20.29 -12.51
CA GLU A 146 -9.86 19.96 -12.63
C GLU A 146 -10.44 19.46 -11.30
N LYS A 147 -11.65 19.92 -10.97
CA LYS A 147 -12.46 19.34 -9.89
C LYS A 147 -13.77 18.78 -10.43
N ALA A 148 -14.07 17.53 -10.06
CA ALA A 148 -15.25 16.83 -10.56
C ALA A 148 -15.82 15.85 -9.54
N TYR A 149 -17.15 15.71 -9.57
CA TYR A 149 -17.87 14.64 -8.89
C TYR A 149 -18.00 13.44 -9.81
N PHE A 150 -17.90 12.24 -9.23
CA PHE A 150 -18.16 10.98 -9.90
C PHE A 150 -19.10 10.11 -9.09
N ILE A 151 -20.07 9.46 -9.73
CA ILE A 151 -20.76 8.31 -9.14
C ILE A 151 -20.18 7.07 -9.82
N ILE A 152 -19.58 6.19 -9.04
CA ILE A 152 -18.86 5.00 -9.53
C ILE A 152 -19.52 3.76 -8.97
N SER A 153 -19.85 2.81 -9.85
CA SER A 153 -20.53 1.59 -9.43
C SER A 153 -19.64 0.71 -8.54
N TYR A 154 -20.27 0.02 -7.58
CA TYR A 154 -19.62 -1.01 -6.76
C TYR A 154 -18.80 -1.99 -7.59
N LYS A 155 -19.24 -2.33 -8.80
CA LYS A 155 -18.54 -3.27 -9.71
C LYS A 155 -17.11 -2.82 -10.05
N LYS A 156 -16.87 -1.51 -10.08
CA LYS A 156 -15.56 -0.87 -10.35
C LYS A 156 -14.88 -0.38 -9.06
N MET A 157 -15.58 -0.40 -7.93
CA MET A 157 -15.08 -0.01 -6.61
C MET A 157 -14.90 -1.25 -5.71
N PHE A 158 -15.76 -1.41 -4.69
CA PHE A 158 -15.61 -2.42 -3.64
C PHE A 158 -16.29 -3.77 -3.95
N LYS A 159 -16.72 -3.97 -5.19
CA LYS A 159 -17.40 -5.18 -5.70
C LYS A 159 -18.65 -5.52 -4.89
N LYS A 160 -19.22 -6.70 -5.15
CA LYS A 160 -20.49 -7.13 -4.51
C LYS A 160 -20.37 -7.24 -2.99
N GLU A 161 -19.21 -7.69 -2.52
CA GLU A 161 -18.96 -7.92 -1.10
C GLU A 161 -18.83 -6.62 -0.29
N GLY A 162 -18.52 -5.49 -0.94
CA GLY A 162 -18.24 -4.22 -0.24
C GLY A 162 -16.97 -4.31 0.61
N CYS A 163 -16.92 -3.49 1.67
CA CYS A 163 -15.90 -3.58 2.73
C CYS A 163 -16.58 -3.42 4.11
N PRO A 164 -17.42 -4.39 4.54
CA PRO A 164 -18.16 -4.24 5.77
C PRO A 164 -17.25 -4.27 7.00
N PRO A 165 -17.50 -3.46 8.02
CA PRO A 165 -18.80 -2.83 8.27
C PRO A 165 -18.87 -1.40 7.69
N ARG A 166 -17.76 -0.87 7.16
CA ARG A 166 -17.62 0.52 6.67
C ARG A 166 -18.25 0.79 5.31
N ILE A 167 -18.20 -0.17 4.40
CA ILE A 167 -18.77 -0.04 3.05
C ILE A 167 -19.70 -1.22 2.84
N LEU A 168 -20.99 -0.94 2.70
CA LEU A 168 -22.00 -1.96 2.56
C LEU A 168 -21.83 -2.74 1.23
N PRO A 169 -22.28 -4.00 1.16
CA PRO A 169 -22.35 -4.77 -0.08
C PRO A 169 -23.08 -4.01 -1.19
N GLU A 170 -22.67 -4.22 -2.44
CA GLU A 170 -23.28 -3.64 -3.64
C GLU A 170 -23.50 -2.12 -3.61
N SER A 171 -22.69 -1.38 -2.84
CA SER A 171 -22.82 0.07 -2.69
C SER A 171 -21.99 0.85 -3.70
N ASP A 172 -22.67 1.65 -4.49
CA ASP A 172 -22.05 2.65 -5.35
C ASP A 172 -21.47 3.79 -4.50
N ILE A 173 -20.49 4.51 -5.04
CA ILE A 173 -19.72 5.52 -4.28
C ILE A 173 -19.75 6.84 -5.02
N LEU A 174 -20.02 7.92 -4.29
CA LEU A 174 -19.85 9.30 -4.77
C LEU A 174 -18.43 9.76 -4.43
N CYS A 175 -17.67 10.14 -5.44
CA CYS A 175 -16.29 10.59 -5.34
C CYS A 175 -16.19 12.06 -5.72
N ASP A 176 -15.70 12.90 -4.82
CA ASP A 176 -15.25 14.26 -5.11
C ASP A 176 -13.74 14.24 -5.33
N LEU A 177 -13.30 14.51 -6.55
CA LEU A 177 -11.91 14.39 -6.96
C LEU A 177 -11.34 15.74 -7.41
N TYR A 178 -10.09 15.99 -7.03
CA TYR A 178 -9.32 17.15 -7.46
C TYR A 178 -7.91 16.73 -7.88
N VAL A 179 -7.55 16.92 -9.15
CA VAL A 179 -6.18 16.66 -9.64
C VAL A 179 -5.33 17.89 -9.39
N MET A 180 -4.37 17.80 -8.48
CA MET A 180 -3.52 18.94 -8.12
C MET A 180 -2.35 19.11 -9.08
N ASN A 181 -1.61 18.03 -9.30
CA ASN A 181 -0.36 18.08 -10.03
C ASN A 181 -0.16 16.82 -10.87
N LEU A 182 0.41 17.04 -12.05
CA LEU A 182 0.88 16.02 -12.96
C LEU A 182 2.36 16.30 -13.17
N GLU A 183 3.19 15.34 -12.76
CA GLU A 183 4.64 15.42 -12.92
C GLU A 183 5.03 14.37 -13.92
N GLU A 184 5.65 14.78 -15.03
CA GLU A 184 6.21 13.84 -15.99
C GLU A 184 7.31 13.04 -15.33
N VAL A 185 7.27 11.72 -15.50
CA VAL A 185 8.26 10.82 -14.97
C VAL A 185 8.84 10.02 -16.14
N GLY A 186 10.04 10.42 -16.57
CA GLY A 186 10.92 9.64 -17.45
C GLY A 186 10.46 9.57 -18.90
N ASP A 187 11.01 10.49 -19.68
CA ASP A 187 10.87 10.69 -21.12
C ASP A 187 10.97 9.38 -21.94
N GLU A 188 9.92 9.08 -22.72
CA GLU A 188 9.80 7.86 -23.50
C GLU A 188 10.89 7.78 -24.61
N GLU A 189 11.34 8.93 -25.12
CA GLU A 189 12.43 9.05 -26.10
C GLU A 189 13.81 8.77 -25.47
N ALA A 190 14.07 9.27 -24.26
CA ALA A 190 15.29 8.93 -23.53
C ALA A 190 15.31 7.45 -23.15
N VAL A 191 14.14 6.85 -22.84
CA VAL A 191 13.99 5.41 -22.61
C VAL A 191 14.20 4.62 -23.89
N GLN A 192 13.79 5.10 -25.07
CA GLN A 192 14.02 4.44 -26.37
C GLN A 192 15.53 4.44 -26.73
N GLN A 193 16.20 5.58 -26.60
CA GLN A 193 17.65 5.70 -26.83
C GLN A 193 18.46 4.92 -25.79
N LEU A 194 18.05 4.96 -24.51
CA LEU A 194 18.63 4.11 -23.47
C LEU A 194 18.33 2.63 -23.72
N LYS A 195 17.19 2.24 -24.29
CA LYS A 195 16.91 0.85 -24.65
C LYS A 195 17.86 0.40 -25.76
N GLU A 196 18.07 1.19 -26.80
CA GLU A 196 19.01 0.84 -27.89
C GLU A 196 20.47 0.72 -27.40
N GLU A 197 20.94 1.58 -26.50
CA GLU A 197 22.27 1.46 -25.89
C GLU A 197 22.37 0.35 -24.82
N LYS A 198 21.30 0.10 -24.05
CA LYS A 198 21.28 -0.88 -22.93
C LYS A 198 21.02 -2.32 -23.40
N TYR A 199 20.53 -2.52 -24.62
CA TYR A 199 20.41 -3.82 -25.28
C TYR A 199 21.53 -4.10 -26.29
N SER A 200 22.61 -3.31 -26.30
CA SER A 200 23.81 -3.69 -27.05
C SER A 200 24.32 -5.03 -26.51
N VAL A 201 24.38 -6.05 -27.36
CA VAL A 201 24.90 -7.36 -26.97
C VAL A 201 26.34 -7.19 -26.51
N LYS A 202 26.60 -7.45 -25.23
CA LYS A 202 27.94 -7.27 -24.62
C LYS A 202 28.78 -8.52 -24.82
N THR A 203 30.09 -8.33 -24.95
CA THR A 203 31.04 -9.46 -24.84
C THR A 203 31.10 -9.95 -23.40
N PHE A 204 31.53 -11.20 -23.19
CA PHE A 204 31.68 -11.77 -21.86
C PHE A 204 32.55 -10.91 -20.92
N GLU A 205 33.67 -10.39 -21.42
CA GLU A 205 34.60 -9.58 -20.62
C GLU A 205 33.99 -8.23 -20.19
N GLU A 206 33.25 -7.57 -21.08
CA GLU A 206 32.52 -6.35 -20.77
C GLU A 206 31.39 -6.61 -19.75
N ALA A 207 30.62 -7.68 -19.94
CA ALA A 207 29.56 -8.07 -19.03
C ALA A 207 30.11 -8.38 -17.63
N LYS A 208 31.23 -9.12 -17.56
CA LYS A 208 31.92 -9.45 -16.31
C LYS A 208 32.40 -8.21 -15.57
N THR A 209 33.00 -7.25 -16.28
CA THR A 209 33.46 -5.98 -15.71
C THR A 209 32.29 -5.19 -15.11
N LEU A 210 31.19 -5.05 -15.86
CA LEU A 210 29.99 -4.36 -15.40
C LEU A 210 29.33 -5.03 -14.18
N VAL A 211 29.33 -6.36 -14.15
CA VAL A 211 28.82 -7.12 -13.00
C VAL A 211 29.71 -6.92 -11.77
N GLU A 212 31.03 -6.92 -11.91
CA GLU A 212 31.93 -6.66 -10.78
C GLU A 212 31.77 -5.25 -10.21
N GLU A 213 31.65 -4.24 -11.08
CA GLU A 213 31.33 -2.88 -10.65
C GLU A 213 29.96 -2.78 -9.96
N GLY A 214 28.94 -3.41 -10.56
CA GLY A 214 27.60 -3.47 -10.00
C GLY A 214 27.59 -4.13 -8.62
N ARG A 215 28.40 -5.18 -8.43
CA ARG A 215 28.55 -5.87 -7.15
C ARG A 215 29.12 -4.97 -6.06
N LEU A 216 30.13 -4.15 -6.38
CA LEU A 216 30.70 -3.17 -5.44
C LEU A 216 29.68 -2.11 -5.05
N ARG A 217 28.98 -1.53 -6.04
CA ARG A 217 27.92 -0.53 -5.80
C ARG A 217 26.78 -1.09 -4.97
N ALA A 218 26.32 -2.31 -5.28
CA ALA A 218 25.26 -2.98 -4.52
C ALA A 218 25.70 -3.27 -3.08
N LYS A 219 26.95 -3.69 -2.88
CA LYS A 219 27.52 -3.89 -1.53
C LYS A 219 27.52 -2.59 -0.72
N ASP A 220 27.86 -1.47 -1.34
CA ASP A 220 27.82 -0.17 -0.65
C ASP A 220 26.39 0.29 -0.35
N MET A 221 25.43 0.07 -1.26
CA MET A 221 24.01 0.33 -0.96
C MET A 221 23.49 -0.54 0.18
N VAL A 222 23.89 -1.81 0.25
CA VAL A 222 23.51 -2.72 1.36
C VAL A 222 24.11 -2.26 2.69
N LYS A 223 25.37 -1.78 2.71
CA LYS A 223 25.98 -1.19 3.91
C LYS A 223 25.25 0.07 4.38
N GLN A 224 24.70 0.85 3.44
CA GLN A 224 23.89 2.04 3.72
C GLN A 224 22.42 1.69 4.03
N GLU A 225 22.08 0.41 4.20
CA GLU A 225 20.72 -0.09 4.41
C GLU A 225 19.72 0.33 3.30
N ASN A 226 20.24 0.76 2.14
CA ASN A 226 19.44 1.15 1.00
C ASN A 226 19.13 -0.05 0.10
N TYR A 227 18.34 -0.97 0.64
CA TYR A 227 17.99 -2.22 -0.03
C TYR A 227 17.21 -2.01 -1.33
N LYS A 228 16.44 -0.91 -1.45
CA LYS A 228 15.69 -0.59 -2.67
C LYS A 228 16.65 -0.30 -3.83
N LYS A 229 17.66 0.54 -3.61
CA LYS A 229 18.69 0.81 -4.61
C LYS A 229 19.55 -0.43 -4.89
N ALA A 230 19.90 -1.22 -3.87
CA ALA A 230 20.64 -2.46 -4.05
C ALA A 230 19.90 -3.45 -4.98
N ILE A 231 18.58 -3.62 -4.81
CA ILE A 231 17.75 -4.45 -5.68
C ILE A 231 17.78 -3.96 -7.12
N THR A 232 17.66 -2.65 -7.34
CA THR A 232 17.73 -2.06 -8.68
C THR A 232 19.07 -2.39 -9.36
N ILE A 233 20.18 -2.27 -8.63
CA ILE A 233 21.52 -2.59 -9.16
C ILE A 233 21.62 -4.08 -9.49
N TYR A 234 21.19 -4.99 -8.61
CA TYR A 234 21.22 -6.42 -8.89
C TYR A 234 20.35 -6.82 -10.10
N LYS A 235 19.18 -6.19 -10.28
CA LYS A 235 18.35 -6.39 -11.48
C LYS A 235 19.07 -5.95 -12.75
N GLN A 236 19.76 -4.80 -12.70
CA GLN A 236 20.57 -4.32 -13.83
C GLN A 236 21.71 -5.30 -14.16
N MET A 237 22.35 -5.90 -13.15
CA MET A 237 23.40 -6.91 -13.35
C MET A 237 22.86 -8.17 -14.05
N LEU A 238 21.70 -8.69 -13.62
CA LEU A 238 21.03 -9.82 -14.30
C LEU A 238 20.68 -9.48 -15.74
N GLN A 239 20.22 -8.25 -15.99
CA GLN A 239 19.93 -7.77 -17.34
C GLN A 239 21.19 -7.80 -18.22
N VAL A 240 22.32 -7.30 -17.72
CA VAL A 240 23.60 -7.34 -18.45
C VAL A 240 24.00 -8.78 -18.81
N LEU A 241 23.87 -9.72 -17.86
CA LEU A 241 24.19 -11.12 -18.09
C LEU A 241 23.24 -11.79 -19.10
N SER A 242 21.96 -11.39 -19.15
CA SER A 242 20.99 -11.95 -20.10
C SER A 242 21.26 -11.60 -21.56
N PHE A 243 21.96 -10.49 -21.83
CA PHE A 243 22.34 -10.04 -23.16
C PHE A 243 23.82 -10.26 -23.48
N CYS A 244 24.49 -11.12 -22.70
CA CYS A 244 25.90 -11.45 -22.91
C CYS A 244 26.06 -12.51 -24.01
N LYS A 245 26.96 -12.26 -24.97
CA LYS A 245 27.43 -13.28 -25.91
C LYS A 245 28.48 -14.16 -25.23
N THR A 246 28.24 -15.46 -25.19
CA THR A 246 29.22 -16.47 -24.78
C THR A 246 29.83 -17.13 -26.02
N SER A 247 31.11 -17.44 -25.96
CA SER A 247 31.84 -18.17 -27.01
C SER A 247 32.34 -19.54 -26.54
N SER A 248 32.28 -19.82 -25.23
CA SER A 248 32.70 -21.10 -24.65
C SER A 248 31.74 -21.61 -23.58
N LYS A 249 31.72 -22.94 -23.39
CA LYS A 249 31.00 -23.59 -22.30
C LYS A 249 31.49 -23.17 -20.92
N ASP A 250 32.73 -22.70 -20.80
CA ASP A 250 33.29 -22.24 -19.52
C ASP A 250 32.80 -20.83 -19.17
N GLU A 251 32.62 -19.95 -20.16
CA GLU A 251 31.95 -18.66 -19.96
C GLU A 251 30.49 -18.82 -19.51
N GLU A 252 29.75 -19.77 -20.08
CA GLU A 252 28.37 -20.07 -19.66
C GLU A 252 28.30 -20.53 -18.19
N LYS A 253 29.28 -21.32 -17.74
CA LYS A 253 29.39 -21.71 -16.32
C LYS A 253 29.70 -20.50 -15.43
N GLU A 254 30.60 -19.61 -15.85
CA GLU A 254 30.90 -18.40 -15.10
C GLU A 254 29.68 -17.47 -14.98
N ILE A 255 28.92 -17.27 -16.07
CA ILE A 255 27.65 -16.52 -16.04
C ILE A 255 26.66 -17.19 -15.08
N THR A 256 26.57 -18.52 -15.12
CA THR A 256 25.69 -19.27 -14.23
C THR A 256 26.04 -19.05 -12.76
N ILE A 257 27.33 -19.11 -12.41
CA ILE A 257 27.83 -18.83 -11.06
C ILE A 257 27.50 -17.39 -10.64
N MET A 258 27.74 -16.40 -11.52
CA MET A 258 27.40 -15.00 -11.26
C MET A 258 25.90 -14.80 -11.03
N ASN A 259 25.05 -15.41 -11.87
CA ASN A 259 23.59 -15.37 -11.73
C ASN A 259 23.13 -15.91 -10.37
N ILE A 260 23.65 -17.07 -9.94
CA ILE A 260 23.30 -17.66 -8.64
C ILE A 260 23.68 -16.71 -7.50
N GLN A 261 24.88 -16.10 -7.55
CA GLN A 261 25.33 -15.15 -6.54
C GLN A 261 24.44 -13.90 -6.48
N ILE A 262 24.08 -13.33 -7.63
CA ILE A 262 23.24 -12.14 -7.74
C ILE A 262 21.82 -12.45 -7.24
N LEU A 263 21.21 -13.54 -7.70
CA LEU A 263 19.88 -13.97 -7.29
C LEU A 263 19.84 -14.23 -5.77
N THR A 264 20.85 -14.89 -5.20
CA THR A 264 20.93 -15.12 -3.75
C THR A 264 20.96 -13.81 -2.95
N ASN A 265 21.67 -12.80 -3.43
CA ASN A 265 21.71 -11.49 -2.79
C ASN A 265 20.39 -10.71 -2.98
N LEU A 266 19.72 -10.86 -4.13
CA LEU A 266 18.37 -10.32 -4.35
C LEU A 266 17.35 -10.89 -3.37
N VAL A 267 17.31 -12.23 -3.24
CA VAL A 267 16.44 -12.92 -2.27
C VAL A 267 16.69 -12.39 -0.87
N THR A 268 17.95 -12.18 -0.49
CA THR A 268 18.32 -11.61 0.81
C THR A 268 17.74 -10.19 0.98
N CYS A 269 17.86 -9.33 -0.03
CA CYS A 269 17.30 -7.97 0.01
C CYS A 269 15.77 -7.96 0.08
N TYR A 270 15.09 -8.83 -0.67
CA TYR A 270 13.62 -8.95 -0.62
C TYR A 270 13.14 -9.49 0.72
N ASN A 271 13.85 -10.46 1.31
CA ASN A 271 13.57 -10.95 2.65
C ASN A 271 13.76 -9.90 3.74
N ILE A 272 14.64 -8.91 3.54
CA ILE A 272 14.80 -7.77 4.44
C ILE A 272 13.64 -6.77 4.26
N GLN A 273 13.15 -6.58 3.04
CA GLN A 273 12.01 -5.73 2.75
C GLN A 273 10.64 -6.38 2.98
N GLU A 274 10.60 -7.58 3.58
CA GLU A 274 9.37 -8.34 3.83
C GLU A 274 8.53 -8.58 2.56
N LYS A 275 9.21 -8.86 1.44
CA LYS A 275 8.63 -9.15 0.13
C LYS A 275 8.81 -10.63 -0.24
N PRO A 276 8.07 -11.55 0.39
CA PRO A 276 8.32 -12.99 0.26
C PRO A 276 8.02 -13.55 -1.13
N LYS A 277 7.08 -12.97 -1.88
CA LYS A 277 6.71 -13.47 -3.22
C LYS A 277 7.85 -13.27 -4.22
N GLU A 278 8.41 -12.07 -4.24
CA GLU A 278 9.56 -11.75 -5.08
C GLU A 278 10.79 -12.57 -4.69
N ALA A 279 10.99 -12.80 -3.38
CA ALA A 279 12.05 -13.68 -2.89
C ALA A 279 11.86 -15.12 -3.40
N LEU A 280 10.66 -15.70 -3.27
CA LEU A 280 10.36 -17.07 -3.73
C LEU A 280 10.50 -17.23 -5.24
N MET A 281 10.05 -16.26 -6.03
CA MET A 281 10.22 -16.25 -7.49
C MET A 281 11.70 -16.36 -7.91
N HIS A 282 12.59 -15.64 -7.22
CA HIS A 282 14.03 -15.71 -7.51
C HIS A 282 14.65 -17.04 -7.02
N ILE A 283 14.13 -17.64 -5.96
CA ILE A 283 14.56 -18.98 -5.52
C ILE A 283 14.17 -20.04 -6.52
N GLU A 284 12.94 -20.02 -7.04
CA GLU A 284 12.51 -20.91 -8.11
C GLU A 284 13.40 -20.77 -9.36
N SER A 285 13.87 -19.54 -9.63
CA SER A 285 14.82 -19.29 -10.71
C SER A 285 16.18 -19.94 -10.45
N ILE A 286 16.67 -19.94 -9.21
CA ILE A 286 17.91 -20.61 -8.81
C ILE A 286 17.76 -22.14 -8.90
N GLU A 287 16.64 -22.70 -8.45
CA GLU A 287 16.38 -24.14 -8.46
C GLU A 287 16.34 -24.74 -9.87
N LYS A 288 15.99 -23.93 -10.87
CA LYS A 288 16.06 -24.33 -12.29
C LYS A 288 17.50 -24.41 -12.81
N ILE A 289 18.45 -23.76 -12.14
CA ILE A 289 19.84 -23.60 -12.58
C ILE A 289 20.77 -24.55 -11.83
N CYS A 290 20.56 -24.73 -10.52
CA CYS A 290 21.41 -25.57 -9.68
C CYS A 290 20.59 -26.32 -8.62
N ASP A 291 21.12 -27.48 -8.19
CA ASP A 291 20.59 -28.14 -7.00
C ASP A 291 20.95 -27.31 -5.76
N ILE A 292 19.91 -26.78 -5.11
CA ILE A 292 20.07 -25.96 -3.91
C ILE A 292 20.26 -26.80 -2.64
N SER A 293 20.04 -28.12 -2.71
CA SER A 293 20.05 -29.02 -1.55
C SER A 293 21.38 -29.02 -0.80
N GLU A 294 22.48 -28.67 -1.49
CA GLU A 294 23.83 -28.59 -0.93
C GLU A 294 24.23 -27.18 -0.47
N ASN A 295 23.43 -26.15 -0.75
CA ASN A 295 23.79 -24.76 -0.47
C ASN A 295 23.05 -24.18 0.77
N PRO A 296 23.71 -24.12 1.95
CA PRO A 296 23.06 -23.69 3.18
C PRO A 296 22.60 -22.22 3.16
N LYS A 297 23.26 -21.34 2.37
CA LYS A 297 22.89 -19.93 2.27
C LYS A 297 21.57 -19.75 1.53
N ILE A 298 21.38 -20.50 0.44
CA ILE A 298 20.16 -20.45 -0.39
C ILE A 298 19.00 -21.12 0.37
N LEU A 299 19.25 -22.27 1.01
CA LEU A 299 18.26 -22.95 1.85
C LEU A 299 17.80 -22.05 3.01
N PHE A 300 18.73 -21.37 3.68
CA PHE A 300 18.41 -20.40 4.73
C PHE A 300 17.52 -19.27 4.19
N ALA A 301 17.89 -18.68 3.04
CA ALA A 301 17.13 -17.62 2.41
C ALA A 301 15.72 -18.08 1.98
N LYS A 302 15.59 -19.34 1.52
CA LYS A 302 14.32 -20.00 1.20
C LYS A 302 13.45 -20.22 2.40
N ALA A 303 13.99 -20.77 3.48
CA ALA A 303 13.26 -20.97 4.71
C ALA A 303 12.70 -19.66 5.27
N LYS A 304 13.49 -18.58 5.25
CA LYS A 304 13.05 -17.25 5.67
C LYS A 304 11.91 -16.72 4.79
N ALA A 305 12.04 -16.84 3.47
CA ALA A 305 11.00 -16.41 2.52
C ALA A 305 9.69 -17.18 2.73
N LEU A 306 9.75 -18.52 2.88
CA LEU A 306 8.59 -19.37 3.15
C LEU A 306 7.93 -19.04 4.49
N ARG A 307 8.72 -18.77 5.55
CA ARG A 307 8.17 -18.34 6.84
C ARG A 307 7.42 -17.01 6.73
N LEU A 308 8.00 -16.04 6.02
CA LEU A 308 7.34 -14.74 5.76
C LEU A 308 6.09 -14.88 4.88
N ASN A 309 6.05 -15.87 4.00
CA ASN A 309 4.88 -16.18 3.17
C ASN A 309 3.77 -16.94 3.93
N GLY A 310 4.06 -17.49 5.12
CA GLY A 310 3.13 -18.30 5.91
C GLY A 310 3.22 -19.81 5.66
N ASP A 311 4.16 -20.28 4.83
CA ASP A 311 4.33 -21.70 4.49
C ASP A 311 5.20 -22.43 5.51
N PHE A 312 4.76 -22.46 6.78
CA PHE A 312 5.59 -22.90 7.90
C PHE A 312 6.09 -24.35 7.82
N LYS A 313 5.30 -25.26 7.24
CA LYS A 313 5.69 -26.67 7.09
C LYS A 313 6.89 -26.78 6.15
N GLN A 314 6.80 -26.16 4.97
CA GLN A 314 7.89 -26.14 4.00
C GLN A 314 9.10 -25.39 4.55
N ALA A 315 8.89 -24.26 5.24
CA ALA A 315 9.95 -23.53 5.91
C ALA A 315 10.70 -24.42 6.91
N GLN A 316 9.98 -25.26 7.67
CA GLN A 316 10.55 -26.17 8.66
C GLN A 316 11.39 -27.29 8.03
N ASP A 317 10.93 -27.87 6.93
CA ASP A 317 11.66 -28.92 6.24
C ASP A 317 12.96 -28.35 5.64
N VAL A 318 12.86 -27.19 4.98
CA VAL A 318 14.01 -26.52 4.34
C VAL A 318 15.06 -26.06 5.37
N ILE A 319 14.64 -25.46 6.48
CA ILE A 319 15.59 -24.98 7.50
C ILE A 319 16.29 -26.12 8.23
N LYS A 320 15.65 -27.28 8.40
CA LYS A 320 16.27 -28.49 8.96
C LYS A 320 17.38 -29.00 8.04
N THR A 321 17.16 -28.99 6.73
CA THR A 321 18.20 -29.31 5.74
C THR A 321 19.37 -28.32 5.83
N ALA A 322 19.09 -27.01 5.91
CA ALA A 322 20.12 -25.99 6.09
C ALA A 322 20.93 -26.20 7.39
N TYR A 323 20.24 -26.53 8.49
CA TYR A 323 20.84 -26.82 9.79
C TYR A 323 21.72 -28.08 9.75
N ALA A 324 21.31 -29.14 9.06
CA ALA A 324 22.12 -30.35 8.91
C ALA A 324 23.46 -30.07 8.22
N LEU A 325 23.50 -29.13 7.26
CA LEU A 325 24.72 -28.71 6.56
C LEU A 325 25.62 -27.79 7.39
N ARG A 326 25.02 -26.95 8.26
CA ARG A 326 25.72 -25.95 9.08
C ARG A 326 25.12 -25.83 10.50
N PRO A 327 25.33 -26.82 11.39
CA PRO A 327 24.68 -26.85 12.71
C PRO A 327 25.13 -25.71 13.66
N THR A 328 26.35 -25.18 13.46
CA THR A 328 26.94 -24.15 14.33
C THR A 328 26.61 -22.72 13.89
N ASN A 329 25.82 -22.54 12.82
CA ASN A 329 25.50 -21.22 12.30
C ASN A 329 24.43 -20.53 13.16
N LYS A 330 24.79 -19.36 13.73
CA LYS A 330 23.90 -18.58 14.61
C LYS A 330 22.63 -18.10 13.90
N ASP A 331 22.71 -17.69 12.63
CA ASP A 331 21.56 -17.17 11.89
C ASP A 331 20.51 -18.27 11.67
N ILE A 332 20.94 -19.49 11.33
CA ILE A 332 20.07 -20.65 11.17
C ILE A 332 19.36 -20.98 12.50
N LEU A 333 20.10 -20.97 13.61
CA LEU A 333 19.54 -21.20 14.94
C LEU A 333 18.51 -20.14 15.34
N ILE A 334 18.80 -18.86 15.08
CA ILE A 334 17.87 -17.76 15.33
C ILE A 334 16.60 -17.91 14.47
N GLU A 335 16.75 -18.30 13.21
CA GLU A 335 15.62 -18.48 12.30
C GLU A 335 14.78 -19.72 12.67
N LEU A 336 15.41 -20.79 13.14
CA LEU A 336 14.73 -21.95 13.73
C LEU A 336 13.90 -21.55 14.96
N GLU A 337 14.44 -20.71 15.84
CA GLU A 337 13.72 -20.19 17.01
C GLU A 337 12.53 -19.32 16.58
N LYS A 338 12.72 -18.41 15.62
CA LYS A 338 11.64 -17.58 15.05
C LYS A 338 10.56 -18.43 14.40
N LEU A 339 10.96 -19.47 13.66
CA LEU A 339 10.03 -20.39 13.04
C LEU A 339 9.29 -21.23 14.08
N ALA A 340 9.94 -21.70 15.14
CA ALA A 340 9.30 -22.42 16.24
C ALA A 340 8.28 -21.54 16.98
N LYS A 341 8.59 -20.24 17.19
CA LYS A 341 7.64 -19.27 17.75
C LYS A 341 6.46 -19.01 16.80
N ALA A 342 6.72 -18.85 15.50
CA ALA A 342 5.69 -18.70 14.49
C ALA A 342 4.79 -19.95 14.44
N ILE A 343 5.38 -21.14 14.38
CA ILE A 343 4.64 -22.42 14.44
C ILE A 343 3.91 -22.56 15.77
N GLY A 344 4.46 -22.14 16.90
CA GLY A 344 3.77 -22.17 18.19
C GLY A 344 2.52 -21.27 18.20
N TYR A 345 2.60 -20.09 17.59
CA TYR A 345 1.46 -19.21 17.36
C TYR A 345 0.43 -19.86 16.41
N TYR A 346 0.88 -20.40 15.28
CA TYR A 346 0.02 -20.97 14.22
C TYR A 346 -0.55 -22.39 14.52
N CYS A 347 0.17 -23.23 15.26
CA CYS A 347 -0.27 -24.57 15.65
C CYS A 347 -1.12 -24.56 16.93
N ASN A 348 -0.95 -23.56 17.81
CA ASN A 348 -1.97 -23.28 18.82
C ASN A 348 -3.25 -22.74 18.16
N ASP A 349 -3.16 -22.10 16.99
CA ASP A 349 -4.32 -21.60 16.23
C ASP A 349 -5.06 -22.68 15.41
N LYS A 350 -4.46 -23.83 15.09
CA LYS A 350 -5.22 -24.92 14.43
C LYS A 350 -6.28 -25.57 15.33
N ASN A 351 -6.18 -25.37 16.66
CA ASN A 351 -7.23 -25.74 17.60
C ASN A 351 -8.14 -24.55 17.98
N ASP A 352 -7.86 -23.34 17.48
CA ASP A 352 -8.51 -22.11 17.91
C ASP A 352 -9.01 -21.26 16.72
N ASN A 353 -9.60 -21.93 15.71
CA ASN A 353 -10.47 -21.36 14.66
C ASN A 353 -11.72 -20.64 15.22
N LYS A 354 -11.69 -20.19 16.47
CA LYS A 354 -12.80 -19.58 17.18
C LYS A 354 -12.52 -18.09 17.35
N LEU A 355 -13.49 -17.30 16.92
CA LEU A 355 -13.63 -15.90 17.30
C LEU A 355 -13.39 -15.74 18.81
N LYS A 356 -12.41 -14.93 19.21
CA LYS A 356 -12.15 -14.62 20.63
C LYS A 356 -12.90 -13.35 21.00
N ILE A 357 -13.77 -13.45 21.99
CA ILE A 357 -14.59 -12.34 22.49
C ILE A 357 -14.14 -12.01 23.90
N GLY A 358 -13.46 -10.88 24.06
CA GLY A 358 -13.17 -10.27 25.35
C GLY A 358 -14.20 -9.20 25.69
N ILE A 359 -14.65 -9.13 26.94
CA ILE A 359 -15.50 -8.02 27.41
C ILE A 359 -14.59 -7.03 28.13
N LYS A 360 -14.43 -5.82 27.58
CA LYS A 360 -13.62 -4.74 28.17
C LYS A 360 -14.42 -3.95 29.20
N LYS A 361 -15.71 -3.75 28.94
CA LYS A 361 -16.66 -3.10 29.86
C LYS A 361 -17.95 -3.88 29.85
N ARG A 362 -18.34 -4.46 31.00
CA ARG A 362 -19.59 -5.19 31.17
C ARG A 362 -20.64 -4.29 31.82
N ILE A 363 -21.91 -4.48 31.46
CA ILE A 363 -23.05 -3.83 32.10
C ILE A 363 -23.78 -4.89 32.94
N GLU A 364 -23.80 -4.71 34.27
CA GLU A 364 -24.34 -5.70 35.21
C GLU A 364 -25.88 -5.81 35.14
N ASN A 365 -26.58 -4.67 35.00
CA ASN A 365 -28.04 -4.59 34.94
C ASN A 365 -28.54 -4.34 33.52
N CYS A 366 -28.24 -5.29 32.63
CA CYS A 366 -28.59 -5.19 31.23
C CYS A 366 -30.07 -5.50 30.97
N GLN A 367 -30.86 -4.46 30.71
CA GLN A 367 -32.29 -4.61 30.39
C GLN A 367 -32.54 -5.09 28.95
N GLN A 368 -31.66 -4.72 28.01
CA GLN A 368 -31.79 -5.04 26.60
C GLN A 368 -30.47 -5.58 26.04
N LYS A 369 -30.54 -6.78 25.45
CA LYS A 369 -29.43 -7.47 24.78
C LYS A 369 -29.69 -7.53 23.29
N SER A 370 -28.64 -7.36 22.49
CA SER A 370 -28.68 -7.52 21.05
C SER A 370 -29.05 -8.95 20.65
N ARG A 371 -29.95 -9.06 19.67
CA ARG A 371 -30.42 -10.32 19.07
C ARG A 371 -30.40 -10.18 17.55
N LYS A 372 -30.48 -11.32 16.86
CA LYS A 372 -30.63 -11.30 15.39
C LYS A 372 -31.93 -10.58 15.02
N GLY A 373 -31.87 -9.74 14.00
CA GLY A 373 -32.96 -8.86 13.55
C GLY A 373 -32.92 -7.44 14.13
N ASP A 374 -32.17 -7.21 15.23
CA ASP A 374 -32.03 -5.88 15.80
C ASP A 374 -31.17 -4.97 14.91
N LEU A 375 -31.53 -3.70 14.81
CA LEU A 375 -30.68 -2.66 14.22
C LEU A 375 -29.73 -2.16 15.32
N LEU A 376 -28.44 -2.43 15.18
CA LEU A 376 -27.42 -2.04 16.14
C LEU A 376 -26.72 -0.76 15.68
N HIS A 377 -26.50 0.16 16.61
CA HIS A 377 -25.58 1.28 16.42
C HIS A 377 -24.34 1.05 17.26
N VAL A 378 -23.17 1.00 16.63
CA VAL A 378 -21.91 0.71 17.32
C VAL A 378 -20.85 1.77 17.05
N SER A 379 -20.03 2.05 18.06
CA SER A 379 -18.76 2.74 17.89
C SER A 379 -17.65 1.70 17.91
N TYR A 380 -16.62 1.84 17.09
CA TYR A 380 -15.55 0.85 17.00
C TYR A 380 -14.20 1.44 16.62
N THR A 381 -13.16 0.68 16.91
CA THR A 381 -11.81 0.86 16.36
C THR A 381 -11.24 -0.49 15.96
N GLY A 382 -10.77 -0.60 14.71
CA GLY A 382 -10.19 -1.79 14.11
C GLY A 382 -8.67 -1.64 13.91
N THR A 383 -7.91 -2.61 14.41
CA THR A 383 -6.45 -2.66 14.30
C THR A 383 -5.95 -4.01 13.80
N LEU A 384 -4.80 -4.01 13.13
CA LEU A 384 -4.04 -5.22 12.85
C LEU A 384 -3.31 -5.71 14.11
N THR A 385 -2.73 -6.90 14.05
CA THR A 385 -2.01 -7.52 15.18
C THR A 385 -0.73 -6.78 15.58
N ASP A 386 -0.17 -5.98 14.67
CA ASP A 386 0.96 -5.08 14.91
C ASP A 386 0.56 -3.75 15.58
N GLY A 387 -0.75 -3.52 15.80
CA GLY A 387 -1.29 -2.30 16.37
C GLY A 387 -1.67 -1.23 15.35
N THR A 388 -1.41 -1.44 14.06
CA THR A 388 -1.78 -0.50 13.00
C THR A 388 -3.29 -0.34 12.93
N VAL A 389 -3.79 0.87 13.19
CA VAL A 389 -5.22 1.20 13.04
C VAL A 389 -5.55 1.25 11.55
N PHE A 390 -6.42 0.35 11.10
CA PHE A 390 -6.91 0.37 9.72
C PHE A 390 -8.23 1.15 9.59
N ASP A 391 -9.03 1.21 10.66
CA ASP A 391 -10.32 1.92 10.67
C ASP A 391 -10.81 2.30 12.08
N SER A 392 -11.62 3.36 12.18
CA SER A 392 -12.25 3.80 13.44
C SER A 392 -13.47 4.68 13.19
N SER A 393 -14.49 4.55 14.03
CA SER A 393 -15.67 5.44 14.04
C SER A 393 -15.54 6.60 15.05
N VAL A 394 -14.40 6.73 15.74
CA VAL A 394 -14.17 7.84 16.68
C VAL A 394 -14.21 9.17 15.91
N GLY A 395 -15.01 10.12 16.40
CA GLY A 395 -15.24 11.41 15.73
C GLY A 395 -16.27 11.36 14.59
N ARG A 396 -17.00 10.26 14.42
CA ARG A 396 -18.06 10.08 13.40
C ARG A 396 -19.37 9.59 14.04
N LYS A 397 -20.46 9.60 13.26
CA LYS A 397 -21.74 8.99 13.68
C LYS A 397 -21.53 7.47 13.91
N PRO A 398 -22.15 6.87 14.94
CA PRO A 398 -22.08 5.42 15.17
C PRO A 398 -22.58 4.64 13.95
N LEU A 399 -21.91 3.54 13.64
CA LEU A 399 -22.25 2.71 12.51
C LEU A 399 -23.52 1.90 12.79
N SER A 400 -24.51 1.97 11.90
CA SER A 400 -25.77 1.24 12.01
C SER A 400 -25.86 0.07 11.04
N PHE A 401 -26.20 -1.13 11.52
CA PHE A 401 -26.45 -2.30 10.68
C PHE A 401 -27.40 -3.30 11.37
N SER A 402 -28.10 -4.12 10.59
CA SER A 402 -28.98 -5.16 11.12
C SER A 402 -28.19 -6.41 11.51
N LEU A 403 -28.26 -6.82 12.77
CA LEU A 403 -27.54 -8.01 13.24
C LEU A 403 -28.19 -9.28 12.65
N GLY A 404 -27.40 -10.13 12.02
CA GLY A 404 -27.81 -11.40 11.44
C GLY A 404 -28.24 -11.32 9.98
N SER A 405 -28.17 -10.14 9.34
CA SER A 405 -28.54 -9.97 7.93
C SER A 405 -27.37 -10.16 6.95
N GLY A 406 -26.15 -10.38 7.44
CA GLY A 406 -24.96 -10.52 6.60
C GLY A 406 -24.45 -9.18 6.05
N GLN A 407 -24.84 -8.07 6.66
CA GLN A 407 -24.38 -6.73 6.29
C GLN A 407 -22.96 -6.44 6.77
N VAL A 408 -22.45 -7.22 7.73
CA VAL A 408 -21.11 -7.07 8.33
C VAL A 408 -20.34 -8.38 8.29
N ILE A 409 -19.02 -8.33 8.53
CA ILE A 409 -18.17 -9.52 8.57
C ILE A 409 -18.69 -10.56 9.57
N THR A 410 -18.51 -11.85 9.25
CA THR A 410 -19.02 -12.97 10.07
C THR A 410 -18.55 -12.90 11.53
N GLY A 411 -17.36 -12.37 11.79
CA GLY A 411 -16.85 -12.17 13.13
C GLY A 411 -17.67 -11.17 13.97
N TRP A 412 -18.23 -10.12 13.34
CA TRP A 412 -19.14 -9.18 14.01
C TRP A 412 -20.52 -9.80 14.22
N GLU A 413 -21.05 -10.48 13.19
CA GLU A 413 -22.33 -11.20 13.26
C GLU A 413 -22.41 -12.17 14.44
N ARG A 414 -21.27 -12.80 14.78
CA ARG A 414 -21.14 -13.71 15.93
C ARG A 414 -20.72 -12.99 17.21
N GLY A 415 -19.81 -12.02 17.11
CA GLY A 415 -19.15 -11.38 18.25
C GLY A 415 -20.02 -10.38 19.01
N LEU A 416 -21.00 -9.81 18.32
CA LEU A 416 -21.88 -8.76 18.87
C LEU A 416 -23.22 -9.30 19.35
N LEU A 417 -23.47 -10.61 19.28
CA LEU A 417 -24.66 -11.25 19.84
C LEU A 417 -24.68 -11.15 21.37
N GLY A 418 -25.86 -10.87 21.94
CA GLY A 418 -26.06 -10.85 23.39
C GLY A 418 -25.30 -9.75 24.11
N MET A 419 -24.97 -8.67 23.40
CA MET A 419 -24.27 -7.50 23.93
C MET A 419 -25.27 -6.48 24.47
N CYS A 420 -24.90 -5.81 25.56
CA CYS A 420 -25.73 -4.81 26.22
C CYS A 420 -25.40 -3.40 25.73
N VAL A 421 -26.38 -2.52 25.70
CA VAL A 421 -26.13 -1.09 25.41
C VAL A 421 -25.13 -0.54 26.45
N GLY A 422 -24.08 0.12 25.97
CA GLY A 422 -22.95 0.62 26.76
C GLY A 422 -21.85 -0.40 27.08
N GLU A 423 -22.01 -1.67 26.68
CA GLU A 423 -20.96 -2.69 26.78
C GLU A 423 -19.84 -2.39 25.76
N ILE A 424 -18.60 -2.74 26.09
CA ILE A 424 -17.46 -2.66 25.17
C ILE A 424 -16.83 -4.04 25.06
N ARG A 425 -16.66 -4.55 23.83
CA ARG A 425 -16.03 -5.83 23.54
C ARG A 425 -14.77 -5.65 22.73
N LYS A 426 -13.78 -6.50 23.01
CA LYS A 426 -12.60 -6.71 22.16
C LYS A 426 -12.75 -8.03 21.41
N LEU A 427 -12.88 -7.96 20.10
CA LEU A 427 -13.00 -9.12 19.21
C LEU A 427 -11.65 -9.37 18.53
N GLN A 428 -11.13 -10.59 18.60
CA GLN A 428 -10.05 -11.06 17.73
C GLN A 428 -10.66 -12.01 16.71
N ILE A 429 -10.69 -11.55 15.46
CA ILE A 429 -11.39 -12.18 14.35
C ILE A 429 -10.35 -12.84 13.46
N PRO A 430 -10.36 -14.18 13.33
CA PRO A 430 -9.46 -14.88 12.42
C PRO A 430 -9.85 -14.58 10.95
N PRO A 431 -8.94 -14.79 9.98
CA PRO A 431 -9.17 -14.39 8.61
C PRO A 431 -10.45 -14.97 8.00
N GLU A 432 -10.80 -16.22 8.32
CA GLU A 432 -11.98 -16.93 7.81
C GLU A 432 -13.30 -16.29 8.27
N LEU A 433 -13.29 -15.55 9.38
CA LEU A 433 -14.44 -14.79 9.88
C LEU A 433 -14.35 -13.29 9.57
N GLY A 434 -13.24 -12.85 8.94
CA GLY A 434 -13.00 -11.51 8.44
C GLY A 434 -13.06 -11.46 6.92
N TYR A 435 -11.95 -11.08 6.27
CA TYR A 435 -11.84 -10.91 4.81
C TYR A 435 -11.11 -12.06 4.08
N GLY A 436 -10.72 -13.11 4.79
CA GLY A 436 -10.08 -14.30 4.22
C GLY A 436 -8.85 -13.98 3.37
N ASN A 437 -8.80 -14.55 2.16
CA ASN A 437 -7.69 -14.42 1.23
C ASN A 437 -7.72 -13.13 0.37
N GLN A 438 -8.60 -12.18 0.69
CA GLN A 438 -8.73 -10.91 -0.01
C GLN A 438 -8.00 -9.80 0.75
N ALA A 439 -7.35 -8.89 0.00
CA ALA A 439 -6.75 -7.69 0.58
C ALA A 439 -7.78 -6.57 0.49
N MET A 440 -7.94 -5.80 1.56
CA MET A 440 -8.96 -4.77 1.68
C MET A 440 -8.34 -3.46 2.16
N GLY A 441 -8.09 -2.52 1.24
CA GLY A 441 -7.48 -1.22 1.57
C GLY A 441 -6.15 -1.37 2.31
N LYS A 442 -6.11 -0.98 3.59
CA LYS A 442 -4.93 -1.11 4.47
C LYS A 442 -4.76 -2.52 5.08
N ILE A 443 -5.68 -3.45 4.83
CA ILE A 443 -5.72 -4.79 5.42
C ILE A 443 -5.11 -5.80 4.43
N PRO A 444 -3.96 -6.42 4.76
CA PRO A 444 -3.39 -7.49 3.96
C PRO A 444 -4.27 -8.74 3.90
N LYS A 445 -4.05 -9.59 2.89
CA LYS A 445 -4.69 -10.92 2.79
C LYS A 445 -4.36 -11.76 4.04
N ASN A 446 -5.30 -12.61 4.45
CA ASN A 446 -5.15 -13.52 5.59
C ASN A 446 -4.82 -12.83 6.92
N SER A 447 -5.27 -11.58 7.10
CA SER A 447 -5.01 -10.83 8.35
C SER A 447 -5.97 -11.23 9.46
N VAL A 448 -5.45 -11.32 10.69
CA VAL A 448 -6.24 -11.36 11.92
C VAL A 448 -6.65 -9.92 12.26
N LEU A 449 -7.94 -9.69 12.51
CA LEU A 449 -8.47 -8.37 12.82
C LEU A 449 -8.76 -8.25 14.32
N ILE A 450 -8.33 -7.16 14.93
CA ILE A 450 -8.66 -6.83 16.32
C ILE A 450 -9.63 -5.66 16.30
N PHE A 451 -10.82 -5.84 16.86
CA PHE A 451 -11.81 -4.77 17.00
C PHE A 451 -12.08 -4.50 18.46
N GLU A 452 -12.13 -3.23 18.83
CA GLU A 452 -12.81 -2.78 20.04
C GLU A 452 -14.15 -2.16 19.61
N VAL A 453 -15.26 -2.68 20.11
CA VAL A 453 -16.62 -2.30 19.71
C VAL A 453 -17.44 -1.95 20.95
N GLU A 454 -18.04 -0.77 20.95
CA GLU A 454 -19.02 -0.30 21.91
C GLU A 454 -20.42 -0.34 21.29
N LEU A 455 -21.38 -0.95 21.99
CA LEU A 455 -22.77 -0.94 21.56
C LEU A 455 -23.46 0.32 22.08
N VAL A 456 -23.74 1.27 21.19
CA VAL A 456 -24.29 2.59 21.53
C VAL A 456 -25.81 2.54 21.68
N LYS A 457 -26.50 1.84 20.79
CA LYS A 457 -27.97 1.76 20.78
C LYS A 457 -28.45 0.48 20.11
N ILE A 458 -29.62 0.00 20.53
CA ILE A 458 -30.37 -1.05 19.86
C ILE A 458 -31.73 -0.48 19.45
N GLU A 459 -32.04 -0.49 18.16
CA GLU A 459 -33.35 -0.15 17.61
C GLU A 459 -34.06 -1.44 17.18
N LYS A 460 -35.28 -1.64 17.68
CA LYS A 460 -36.12 -2.76 17.26
C LYS A 460 -36.98 -2.29 16.09
N LYS A 461 -37.01 -3.08 15.03
CA LYS A 461 -38.02 -2.90 13.99
C LYS A 461 -39.36 -3.33 14.61
N ASN A 462 -40.30 -2.40 14.79
CA ASN A 462 -41.65 -2.76 15.20
C ASN A 462 -42.29 -3.56 14.06
N GLU A 463 -42.80 -4.76 14.36
CA GLU A 463 -43.48 -5.63 13.40
C GLU A 463 -44.90 -5.16 13.05
N ASP A 464 -45.33 -3.98 13.52
CA ASP A 464 -46.70 -3.47 13.37
C ASP A 464 -46.91 -2.47 12.20
N GLU A 465 -45.95 -2.32 11.28
CA GLU A 465 -46.11 -1.54 10.04
C GLU A 465 -45.80 -2.38 8.79
N LEU A 466 -46.62 -3.40 8.55
CA LEU A 466 -46.65 -4.18 7.31
C LEU A 466 -48.06 -4.25 6.72
#